data_AF-A0AAD2DK35-F1
#
_entry.id   AF-A0AAD2DK35-F1
#
_cell.length_a   1.000
_cell.length_b   1.000
_cell.length_c   1.000
_cell.angle_alpha   90.00
_cell.angle_beta   90.00
_cell.angle_gamma   90.00
#
_symmetry.space_group_name_H-M   'P 1'
#
loop_
_entity.id
_entity.type
_entity.pdbx_description
1 polymer ?
#
loop_
_entity_poly.entity_id
_entity_poly.type
_entity_poly.pdbx_seq_one_letter_code
_entity_poly.pdbx_strand_id
1 'polypeptide(L)'
;MRSNFSHLQRQGKALLEASLSFHRAMPSINHMALVGLEKAGILKFVISQNIDALDLCSRISREKLSELHGTMSILRNGGDFEVETIGLKDTSRNCSKAGCSSKLRDTVLDWEDALPKVDGSSRETLQNG
;
A
#
# COMPACT_ATOMS: atom_id res chain seq x y z
N MET A 1 -17.41 19.77 -9.59
CA MET A 1 -16.83 18.62 -10.31
C MET A 1 -16.83 17.29 -9.50
N ARG A 2 -17.54 17.19 -8.35
CA ARG A 2 -17.50 16.00 -7.46
C ARG A 2 -18.68 15.02 -7.61
N SER A 3 -19.69 15.34 -8.41
CA SER A 3 -20.98 14.62 -8.40
C SER A 3 -21.07 13.39 -9.31
N ASN A 4 -20.24 13.29 -10.36
CA ASN A 4 -20.39 12.22 -11.35
C ASN A 4 -19.57 10.95 -11.05
N PHE A 5 -18.47 11.05 -10.29
CA PHE A 5 -17.55 9.93 -10.11
C PHE A 5 -18.14 8.81 -9.24
N SER A 6 -18.75 9.16 -8.10
CA SER A 6 -19.42 8.19 -7.22
C SER A 6 -20.70 7.60 -7.82
N HIS A 7 -21.34 8.30 -8.77
CA HIS A 7 -22.50 7.80 -9.50
C HIS A 7 -22.10 6.72 -10.52
N LEU A 8 -21.00 6.93 -11.25
CA LEU A 8 -20.49 5.97 -12.24
C LEU A 8 -20.00 4.67 -11.58
N GLN A 9 -19.29 4.77 -10.44
CA GLN A 9 -18.85 3.59 -9.67
C GLN A 9 -20.04 2.76 -9.16
N ARG A 10 -21.10 3.40 -8.63
CA ARG A 10 -22.33 2.71 -8.21
C ARG A 10 -23.09 2.04 -9.35
N GLN A 11 -22.95 2.54 -10.57
CA GLN A 11 -23.58 1.97 -11.76
C GLN A 11 -22.77 0.82 -12.38
N GLY A 12 -21.61 0.46 -11.81
CA GLY A 12 -20.73 -0.56 -12.37
C GLY A 12 -20.16 -0.19 -13.75
N LYS A 13 -20.21 1.09 -14.14
CA LYS A 13 -19.63 1.54 -15.40
C LYS A 13 -18.11 1.57 -15.24
N ALA A 14 -17.41 0.93 -16.18
CA ALA A 14 -15.96 0.93 -16.20
C ALA A 14 -15.44 2.38 -16.19
N LEU A 15 -14.58 2.68 -15.23
CA LEU A 15 -13.79 3.91 -15.25
C LEU A 15 -12.84 3.86 -16.46
N LEU A 16 -12.47 5.02 -16.99
CA LEU A 16 -11.47 5.12 -18.04
C LEU A 16 -10.23 4.29 -17.64
N GLU A 17 -9.78 3.44 -18.56
CA GLU A 17 -8.49 2.76 -18.47
C GLU A 17 -7.40 3.82 -18.21
N ALA A 18 -6.76 3.73 -17.06
CA ALA A 18 -5.67 4.62 -16.72
C ALA A 18 -4.49 4.31 -17.65
N SER A 19 -4.03 5.31 -18.42
CA SER A 19 -2.99 5.13 -19.43
C SER A 19 -1.61 4.80 -18.87
N LEU A 20 -1.43 4.85 -17.55
CA LEU A 20 -0.17 4.62 -16.85
C LEU A 20 -0.40 3.76 -15.62
N SER A 21 0.31 2.64 -15.58
CA SER A 21 0.37 1.68 -14.48
C SER A 21 1.23 2.19 -13.32
N PHE A 22 0.85 1.86 -12.09
CA PHE A 22 1.57 2.28 -10.88
C PHE A 22 3.01 1.76 -10.83
N HIS A 23 3.33 0.60 -11.44
CA HIS A 23 4.70 0.07 -11.49
C HIS A 23 5.73 0.98 -12.18
N ARG A 24 5.28 2.00 -12.93
CA ARG A 24 6.17 2.97 -13.60
C ARG A 24 6.36 4.26 -12.82
N ALA A 25 5.63 4.45 -11.72
CA ALA A 25 5.73 5.64 -10.92
C ALA A 25 7.07 5.67 -10.18
N MET A 26 7.70 6.85 -10.17
CA MET A 26 8.96 7.10 -9.46
C MET A 26 8.71 8.03 -8.28
N PRO A 27 9.43 7.86 -7.16
CA PRO A 27 9.34 8.78 -6.04
C PRO A 27 9.58 10.23 -6.47
N SER A 28 8.68 11.12 -6.04
CA SER A 28 8.81 12.56 -6.31
C SER A 28 9.87 13.22 -5.43
N ILE A 29 10.17 14.49 -5.71
CA ILE A 29 11.08 15.30 -4.89
C ILE A 29 10.66 15.37 -3.41
N ASN A 30 9.35 15.35 -3.12
CA ASN A 30 8.85 15.37 -1.75
C ASN A 30 9.18 14.07 -1.00
N HIS A 31 9.04 12.92 -1.67
CA HIS A 31 9.44 11.63 -1.09
C HIS A 31 10.95 11.66 -0.76
N MET A 32 11.77 12.15 -1.70
CA MET A 32 13.22 12.25 -1.49
C MET A 32 13.59 13.24 -0.37
N ALA A 33 12.82 14.32 -0.19
CA ALA A 33 13.00 15.25 0.91
C ALA A 33 12.72 14.59 2.27
N LEU A 34 11.65 13.78 2.37
CA LEU A 34 11.37 13.01 3.58
C LEU A 34 12.53 12.06 3.93
N VAL A 35 13.08 11.37 2.93
CA VAL A 35 14.26 10.50 3.12
C VAL A 35 15.46 11.31 3.63
N GLY A 36 15.68 12.52 3.10
CA GLY A 36 16.73 13.43 3.59
C GLY A 36 16.53 13.81 5.06
N LEU A 37 15.31 14.18 5.44
CA LEU A 37 14.97 14.50 6.83
C LEU A 37 15.11 13.30 7.77
N GLU A 38 14.80 12.10 7.29
CA GLU A 38 14.97 10.85 8.03
C GLU A 38 16.44 10.55 8.30
N LYS A 39 17.28 10.66 7.27
CA LYS A 39 18.74 10.46 7.38
C LYS A 39 19.42 11.50 8.26
N ALA A 40 18.89 12.72 8.30
CA ALA A 40 19.37 13.78 9.19
C ALA A 40 18.91 13.59 10.65
N GLY A 41 18.08 12.58 10.95
CA GLY A 41 17.54 12.36 12.30
C GLY A 41 16.48 13.38 12.74
N ILE A 42 15.95 14.17 11.81
CA ILE A 42 14.95 15.21 12.08
C ILE A 42 13.54 14.62 12.02
N LEU A 43 13.29 13.75 11.03
CA LEU A 43 12.00 13.11 10.83
C LEU A 43 11.83 11.96 11.82
N LYS A 44 10.83 12.08 12.69
CA LYS A 44 10.50 11.04 13.68
C LYS A 44 9.71 9.89 13.06
N PHE A 45 8.72 10.23 12.25
CA PHE A 45 7.75 9.26 11.71
C PHE A 45 6.98 9.87 10.53
N VAL A 46 6.55 9.03 9.59
CA VAL A 46 5.70 9.36 8.44
C VAL A 46 4.38 8.60 8.59
N ILE A 47 3.27 9.31 8.51
CA ILE A 47 1.94 8.74 8.43
C ILE A 47 1.41 9.05 7.04
N SER A 48 1.29 8.03 6.19
CA SER A 48 0.88 8.15 4.80
C SER A 48 -0.54 7.62 4.61
N GLN A 49 -1.34 8.33 3.83
CA GLN A 49 -2.65 7.89 3.34
C GLN A 49 -2.56 7.37 1.90
N ASN A 50 -1.39 7.46 1.28
CA ASN A 50 -1.17 7.04 -0.09
C ASN A 50 -1.06 5.52 -0.13
N ILE A 51 -1.64 4.93 -1.18
CA ILE A 51 -1.58 3.47 -1.41
C ILE A 51 -0.54 3.10 -2.47
N ASP A 52 0.16 4.08 -3.06
CA ASP A 52 1.06 3.94 -4.20
C ASP A 52 2.42 3.28 -3.88
N ALA A 53 2.69 3.00 -2.61
CA ALA A 53 3.95 2.46 -2.08
C ALA A 53 5.20 3.32 -2.33
N LEU A 54 5.07 4.56 -2.81
CA LEU A 54 6.24 5.36 -3.22
C LEU A 54 7.10 5.82 -2.05
N ASP A 55 6.51 6.06 -0.87
CA ASP A 55 7.26 6.33 0.37
C ASP A 55 8.25 5.19 0.68
N LEU A 56 7.78 3.95 0.55
CA LEU A 56 8.59 2.77 0.80
C LEU A 56 9.60 2.51 -0.34
N CYS A 57 9.20 2.69 -1.60
CA CYS A 57 10.11 2.63 -2.75
C CYS A 57 11.21 3.70 -2.68
N SER A 58 10.93 4.86 -2.07
CA SER A 58 11.92 5.92 -1.81
C SER A 58 12.94 5.58 -0.72
N ARG A 59 12.71 4.46 -0.01
CA ARG A 59 13.52 3.93 1.11
C ARG A 59 13.35 4.67 2.42
N ILE A 60 12.15 5.18 2.72
CA ILE A 60 11.80 5.47 4.10
C ILE A 60 11.79 4.17 4.90
N SER A 61 12.41 4.20 6.08
CA SER A 61 12.41 3.08 7.03
C SER A 61 10.98 2.64 7.39
N ARG A 62 10.67 1.35 7.26
CA ARG A 62 9.34 0.78 7.60
C ARG A 62 8.97 1.02 9.06
N GLU A 63 9.95 1.00 9.95
CA GLU A 63 9.77 1.27 11.38
C GLU A 63 9.42 2.73 11.69
N LYS A 64 9.53 3.62 10.69
CA LYS A 64 9.15 5.04 10.76
C LYS A 64 8.00 5.39 9.80
N LEU A 65 7.33 4.40 9.21
CA LEU A 65 6.26 4.61 8.25
C LEU A 65 4.98 3.87 8.69
N SER A 66 3.84 4.54 8.58
CA SER A 66 2.52 3.90 8.68
C SER A 66 1.70 4.24 7.44
N GLU A 67 1.30 3.23 6.70
CA GLU A 67 0.42 3.32 5.52
C GLU A 67 -1.03 3.06 5.97
N LEU A 68 -1.77 4.13 6.30
CA LEU A 68 -3.08 4.04 6.95
C LEU A 68 -4.14 3.36 6.08
N HIS A 69 -4.07 3.55 4.77
CA HIS A 69 -5.03 2.98 3.81
C HIS A 69 -4.51 1.70 3.16
N GLY A 70 -3.41 1.14 3.69
CA GLY A 70 -2.71 0.02 3.08
C GLY A 70 -1.85 0.44 1.89
N THR A 71 -1.38 -0.57 1.16
CA THR A 71 -0.45 -0.41 0.05
C THR A 71 -0.82 -1.33 -1.10
N MET A 72 -0.71 -0.83 -2.33
CA MET A 72 -1.01 -1.57 -3.54
C MET A 72 0.16 -2.43 -4.02
N SER A 73 1.29 -2.41 -3.31
CA SER A 73 2.46 -3.23 -3.60
C SER A 73 2.80 -4.17 -2.44
N ILE A 74 2.86 -5.46 -2.72
CA ILE A 74 3.38 -6.43 -1.73
C ILE A 74 4.90 -6.47 -1.88
N LEU A 75 5.59 -5.59 -1.16
CA LEU A 75 7.04 -5.52 -1.15
C LEU A 75 7.63 -6.63 -0.27
N ARG A 76 7.95 -7.79 -0.86
CA ARG A 76 8.76 -8.85 -0.24
C ARG A 76 10.12 -8.97 -0.94
N ASN A 77 11.13 -9.41 -0.18
CA ASN A 77 12.52 -9.61 -0.63
C ASN A 77 12.59 -10.44 -1.93
N GLY A 78 12.56 -9.78 -3.09
CA GLY A 78 12.73 -10.43 -4.40
C GLY A 78 11.71 -10.09 -5.49
N GLY A 79 10.71 -9.23 -5.26
CA GLY A 79 9.90 -8.71 -6.36
C GLY A 79 8.69 -7.89 -5.94
N ASP A 80 8.50 -6.76 -6.62
CA ASP A 80 7.36 -5.87 -6.48
C ASP A 80 6.23 -6.40 -7.35
N PHE A 81 5.05 -6.57 -6.77
CA PHE A 81 3.87 -6.91 -7.55
C PHE A 81 2.69 -6.08 -7.10
N GLU A 82 2.01 -5.50 -8.09
CA GLU A 82 0.78 -4.75 -7.92
C GLU A 82 -0.35 -5.69 -7.53
N VAL A 83 -1.14 -5.28 -6.55
CA VAL A 83 -2.29 -6.05 -6.08
C VAL A 83 -3.50 -5.72 -6.93
N GLU A 84 -4.15 -6.76 -7.46
CA GLU A 84 -5.27 -6.65 -8.40
C GLU A 84 -6.62 -6.41 -7.71
N THR A 85 -6.66 -6.42 -6.37
CA THR A 85 -7.88 -6.29 -5.56
C THR A 85 -7.79 -5.13 -4.58
N ILE A 86 -8.96 -4.63 -4.18
CA ILE A 86 -9.16 -3.56 -3.19
C ILE A 86 -10.29 -3.96 -2.24
N GLY A 87 -10.16 -3.63 -0.97
CA GLY A 87 -11.15 -3.86 0.09
C GLY A 87 -10.88 -5.13 0.87
N LEU A 88 -9.60 -5.38 1.19
CA LEU A 88 -9.16 -6.51 2.02
C LEU A 88 -9.59 -7.87 1.43
N LYS A 89 -9.59 -8.01 0.11
CA LYS A 89 -10.05 -9.21 -0.59
C LYS A 89 -8.89 -10.19 -0.80
N ASP A 90 -9.26 -11.46 -1.00
CA ASP A 90 -8.30 -12.48 -1.39
C ASP A 90 -7.75 -12.18 -2.80
N THR A 91 -6.43 -12.17 -2.91
CA THR A 91 -5.72 -12.07 -4.18
C THR A 91 -5.71 -13.42 -4.91
N SER A 92 -5.21 -13.44 -6.14
CA SER A 92 -4.96 -14.67 -6.91
C SER A 92 -3.81 -15.51 -6.36
N ARG A 93 -3.04 -15.01 -5.38
CA ARG A 93 -1.79 -15.61 -4.89
C ARG A 93 -1.98 -16.34 -3.57
N ASN A 94 -1.19 -17.40 -3.40
CA ASN A 94 -1.12 -18.15 -2.15
C ASN A 94 0.10 -17.73 -1.31
N CYS A 95 -0.03 -17.95 -0.02
CA CYS A 95 1.05 -17.85 0.95
C CYS A 95 2.25 -18.71 0.53
N SER A 96 3.46 -18.14 0.54
CA SER A 96 4.67 -18.86 0.13
C SER A 96 5.34 -19.63 1.26
N LYS A 97 4.84 -19.49 2.50
CA LYS A 97 5.40 -20.14 3.68
C LYS A 97 5.08 -21.63 3.65
N ALA A 98 6.06 -22.48 3.97
CA ALA A 98 5.85 -23.92 4.03
C ALA A 98 4.74 -24.28 5.03
N GLY A 99 3.78 -25.11 4.61
CA GLY A 99 2.61 -25.48 5.42
C GLY A 99 1.49 -24.43 5.47
N CYS A 100 1.63 -23.30 4.74
CA CYS A 100 0.62 -22.26 4.63
C CYS A 100 -0.10 -22.39 3.28
N SER A 101 -1.39 -22.71 3.31
CA SER A 101 -2.23 -22.87 2.10
C SER A 101 -3.24 -21.74 1.91
N SER A 102 -3.17 -20.68 2.73
CA SER A 102 -4.08 -19.54 2.63
C SER A 102 -3.77 -18.66 1.42
N LYS A 103 -4.81 -17.97 0.94
CA LYS A 103 -4.64 -16.88 -0.03
C LYS A 103 -4.07 -15.66 0.67
N LEU A 104 -3.22 -14.92 -0.06
CA LEU A 104 -2.81 -13.59 0.36
C LEU A 104 -3.99 -12.64 0.18
N ARG A 105 -4.17 -11.71 1.12
CA ARG A 105 -5.19 -10.66 1.05
C ARG A 105 -4.54 -9.32 0.74
N ASP A 106 -5.24 -8.47 -0.01
CA ASP A 106 -4.82 -7.08 -0.17
C ASP A 106 -4.95 -6.31 1.15
N THR A 107 -4.26 -5.17 1.23
CA THR A 107 -4.30 -4.31 2.42
C THR A 107 -5.04 -3.00 2.19
N VAL A 108 -5.52 -2.77 0.96
CA VAL A 108 -6.11 -1.49 0.57
C VAL A 108 -7.54 -1.44 1.09
N LEU A 109 -7.84 -0.40 1.87
CA LEU A 109 -9.16 -0.22 2.47
C LEU A 109 -10.20 0.20 1.41
N ASP A 110 -11.39 -0.37 1.49
CA ASP A 110 -12.60 0.19 0.89
C ASP A 110 -13.24 1.23 1.83
N TRP A 111 -14.27 1.92 1.37
CA TRP A 111 -14.88 3.05 2.09
C TRP A 111 -15.39 2.74 3.49
N GLU A 112 -15.83 1.50 3.72
CA GLU A 112 -16.44 1.05 4.98
C GLU A 112 -15.46 0.33 5.90
N ASP A 113 -14.23 0.10 5.44
CA ASP A 113 -13.23 -0.60 6.22
C ASP A 113 -12.66 0.31 7.32
N ALA A 114 -12.40 -0.27 8.49
CA ALA A 114 -11.74 0.43 9.57
C ALA A 114 -10.23 0.56 9.29
N LEU A 115 -9.63 1.65 9.78
CA LEU A 115 -8.17 1.78 9.78
C LEU A 115 -7.52 0.58 10.49
N PRO A 116 -6.34 0.11 10.03
CA PRO A 116 -5.60 -0.93 10.70
C PRO A 116 -5.37 -0.54 12.16
N LYS A 117 -5.68 -1.46 13.08
CA LYS A 117 -5.34 -1.24 14.48
C LYS A 117 -3.82 -1.24 14.58
N VAL A 118 -3.29 -0.19 15.20
CA VAL A 118 -1.88 -0.13 15.58
C VAL A 118 -1.69 -1.03 16.79
N ASP A 119 -1.73 -2.32 16.56
CA ASP A 119 -1.24 -3.28 17.53
C ASP A 119 0.28 -3.22 17.40
N GLY A 120 1.03 -3.22 18.51
CA GLY A 120 2.50 -3.17 18.49
C GLY A 120 3.20 -4.27 17.68
N SER A 121 2.42 -5.18 17.08
CA SER A 121 2.77 -6.23 16.12
C SER A 121 2.71 -5.80 14.64
N SER A 122 2.36 -4.56 14.30
CA SER A 122 2.55 -4.03 12.93
C SER A 122 4.04 -3.97 12.53
N ARG A 123 4.94 -4.21 13.49
CA ARG A 123 6.35 -4.55 13.24
C ARG A 123 6.57 -5.97 12.67
N GLU A 124 5.58 -6.87 12.68
CA GLU A 124 5.81 -8.32 12.54
C GLU A 124 4.96 -9.06 11.49
N THR A 125 3.97 -8.42 10.84
CA THR A 125 3.05 -9.15 9.93
C THR A 125 3.62 -9.47 8.54
N LEU A 126 4.89 -9.16 8.27
CA LEU A 126 5.59 -9.63 7.06
C LEU A 126 6.92 -10.36 7.35
N GLN A 127 7.22 -10.71 8.61
CA GLN A 127 8.50 -11.34 8.98
C GLN A 127 8.42 -12.72 9.64
N ASN A 128 7.26 -13.26 10.02
CA ASN A 128 7.21 -14.61 10.58
C ASN A 128 6.68 -15.66 9.60
N GLY A 129 7.56 -15.99 8.63
CA GLY A 129 7.76 -17.36 8.16
C GLY A 129 8.07 -17.57 6.69
#